data_AF-A0ABC9EHG0-F1
#
_entry.id   AF-A0ABC9EHG0-F1
#
_cell.length_a   1.000
_cell.length_b   1.000
_cell.length_c   1.000
_cell.angle_alpha   90.00
_cell.angle_beta   90.00
_cell.angle_gamma   90.00
#
_symmetry.space_group_name_H-M   'P 1'
#
loop_
_entity.id
_entity.type
_entity.pdbx_description
1 polymer ?
#
loop_
_entity_poly.entity_id
_entity_poly.type
_entity_poly.pdbx_seq_one_letter_code
_entity_poly.pdbx_strand_id
1 'polypeptide(L)'
;MAAPPLGLARQVASVFASPAVAHSSSRPRGLRPGLLPSKRWSGVVRMGAVVGGGQEGEEDEELRQTKEQAAARRRWETLIREQKIKTLTPREAGYTFKLTDKALLDVRPSNERQKAWVKGSTWIPIFDIDTSVDLGGLSKKVSNFVMGGWWSGSSTLSFNKNFVQQVEEKFSKDTDIILVCQKGLRSLAACEQLYNAGFENLFWVQGGLEAAEEEDFEREGSQPFKLAAIGGISEFFGWTDQQRRQAAKEGLGYRLVFTGRLVGALVLLDALFLGAQRIGPLLQEMQTH
;
A
#
# COMPACT_ATOMS: atom_id res chain seq x y z
N MET A 1 35.28 15.18 40.13
CA MET A 1 35.65 14.57 41.43
C MET A 1 34.38 13.94 41.99
N ALA A 2 34.22 12.66 42.28
CA ALA A 2 35.03 11.46 42.16
C ALA A 2 34.05 10.27 42.08
N ALA A 3 34.41 9.25 41.30
CA ALA A 3 33.89 7.87 41.39
C ALA A 3 34.79 7.07 42.37
N PRO A 4 34.79 5.71 42.40
CA PRO A 4 33.76 4.69 42.65
C PRO A 4 34.21 3.80 43.88
N PRO A 5 33.74 2.55 44.08
CA PRO A 5 34.38 1.34 43.48
C PRO A 5 33.36 0.26 43.00
N LEU A 6 33.54 -0.53 41.93
CA LEU A 6 34.53 -1.58 41.53
C LEU A 6 34.21 -3.02 42.01
N GLY A 7 34.17 -3.94 41.03
CA GLY A 7 34.38 -5.40 41.13
C GLY A 7 33.12 -6.25 40.87
N LEU A 8 33.05 -7.28 40.00
CA LEU A 8 34.01 -8.08 39.22
C LEU A 8 33.20 -8.73 38.06
N ALA A 9 33.56 -8.56 36.79
CA ALA A 9 34.34 -9.51 35.97
C ALA A 9 33.87 -10.98 35.98
N ARG A 10 33.29 -11.46 34.86
CA ARG A 10 33.72 -12.73 34.24
C ARG A 10 33.41 -12.78 32.74
N GLN A 11 34.44 -13.17 32.02
CA GLN A 11 34.66 -13.20 30.58
C GLN A 11 34.63 -14.66 30.13
N VAL A 12 34.06 -14.97 28.96
CA VAL A 12 34.57 -16.04 28.07
C VAL A 12 34.14 -15.79 26.64
N ALA A 13 35.13 -15.78 25.76
CA ALA A 13 35.06 -15.67 24.32
C ALA A 13 35.19 -17.04 23.65
N SER A 14 34.69 -17.17 22.42
CA SER A 14 35.19 -17.96 21.27
C SER A 14 33.99 -18.22 20.33
N VAL A 15 33.96 -17.70 19.09
CA VAL A 15 34.69 -18.12 17.87
C VAL A 15 34.23 -19.50 17.37
N PHE A 16 33.82 -19.56 16.09
CA PHE A 16 33.96 -20.64 15.07
C PHE A 16 32.79 -20.51 14.07
N ALA A 17 32.96 -19.88 12.89
CA ALA A 17 33.64 -20.34 11.67
C ALA A 17 32.71 -21.10 10.70
N SER A 18 32.58 -20.55 9.49
CA SER A 18 32.02 -21.16 8.29
C SER A 18 32.81 -22.40 7.85
N PRO A 19 32.22 -23.34 7.10
CA PRO A 19 32.98 -24.25 6.27
C PRO A 19 32.95 -23.77 4.82
N ALA A 20 34.11 -23.33 4.34
CA ALA A 20 34.48 -23.40 2.93
C ALA A 20 35.00 -24.82 2.65
N VAL A 21 34.49 -25.47 1.62
CA VAL A 21 35.08 -26.71 1.08
C VAL A 21 35.78 -26.36 -0.22
N ALA A 22 37.09 -26.60 -0.23
CA ALA A 22 37.95 -26.53 -1.40
C ALA A 22 38.69 -27.87 -1.56
N HIS A 23 38.63 -28.47 -2.74
CA HIS A 23 39.65 -29.36 -3.31
C HIS A 23 39.61 -29.10 -4.83
N SER A 24 40.60 -28.39 -5.39
CA SER A 24 41.90 -28.90 -5.86
C SER A 24 41.80 -29.87 -7.04
N SER A 25 42.17 -29.40 -8.24
CA SER A 25 43.30 -29.94 -9.00
C SER A 25 43.46 -29.26 -10.36
N SER A 26 44.71 -29.13 -10.75
CA SER A 26 45.28 -28.39 -11.87
C SER A 26 45.37 -29.20 -13.17
N ARG A 27 45.06 -28.54 -14.31
CA ARG A 27 45.66 -28.55 -15.70
C ARG A 27 46.26 -29.85 -16.28
N PRO A 28 46.21 -30.08 -17.63
CA PRO A 28 46.64 -29.09 -18.64
C PRO A 28 45.87 -29.08 -20.00
N ARG A 29 46.37 -28.22 -20.89
CA ARG A 29 45.88 -27.87 -22.24
C ARG A 29 46.05 -29.03 -23.23
N GLY A 30 45.12 -29.15 -24.17
CA GLY A 30 45.26 -29.98 -25.37
C GLY A 30 44.25 -29.59 -26.46
N LEU A 31 44.77 -28.90 -27.49
CA LEU A 31 44.44 -28.92 -28.92
C LEU A 31 43.02 -29.30 -29.42
N ARG A 32 42.45 -28.40 -30.24
CA ARG A 32 41.33 -28.64 -31.20
C ARG A 32 41.80 -29.56 -32.34
N PRO A 33 40.90 -30.31 -33.05
CA PRO A 33 40.03 -29.76 -34.11
C PRO A 33 38.58 -30.28 -34.00
N GLY A 34 37.52 -29.51 -34.27
CA GLY A 34 37.08 -29.13 -35.61
C GLY A 34 36.19 -30.22 -36.22
N LEU A 35 34.86 -30.11 -36.09
CA LEU A 35 33.83 -30.73 -36.96
C LEU A 35 32.41 -30.26 -36.56
N LEU A 36 31.76 -29.56 -37.48
CA LEU A 36 30.30 -29.38 -37.61
C LEU A 36 29.90 -30.04 -38.96
N PRO A 37 28.63 -30.26 -39.32
CA PRO A 37 27.38 -30.25 -38.53
C PRO A 37 26.45 -31.46 -38.84
N SER A 38 25.44 -31.71 -38.01
CA SER A 38 24.15 -32.19 -38.54
C SER A 38 22.99 -31.66 -37.70
N LYS A 39 22.27 -30.69 -38.29
CA LYS A 39 21.00 -30.18 -37.76
C LYS A 39 19.92 -31.20 -38.08
N ARG A 40 19.44 -31.93 -37.09
CA ARG A 40 18.19 -32.70 -37.16
C ARG A 40 17.07 -31.79 -36.68
N TRP A 41 16.41 -31.10 -37.61
CA TRP A 41 15.10 -30.49 -37.35
C TRP A 41 14.09 -31.61 -37.10
N SER A 42 13.60 -31.73 -35.89
CA SER A 42 12.37 -32.47 -35.60
C SER A 42 11.29 -31.44 -35.32
N GLY A 43 10.56 -31.08 -36.39
CA GLY A 43 9.33 -30.33 -36.28
C GLY A 43 8.24 -31.23 -35.71
N VAL A 44 7.93 -31.06 -34.44
CA VAL A 44 6.65 -31.49 -33.87
C VAL A 44 5.83 -30.22 -33.70
N VAL A 45 5.03 -29.92 -34.72
CA VAL A 45 3.94 -28.94 -34.61
C VAL A 45 2.86 -29.62 -33.79
N ARG A 46 2.86 -29.39 -32.48
CA ARG A 46 1.69 -29.63 -31.63
C ARG A 46 0.73 -28.46 -31.87
N MET A 47 -0.18 -28.63 -32.83
CA MET A 47 -1.43 -27.88 -32.85
C MET A 47 -2.26 -28.35 -31.65
N GLY A 48 -2.00 -27.73 -30.50
CA GLY A 48 -2.86 -27.83 -29.33
C GLY A 48 -4.13 -27.05 -29.60
N ALA A 49 -5.24 -27.78 -29.65
CA ALA A 49 -6.58 -27.25 -29.79
C ALA A 49 -6.88 -26.24 -28.68
N VAL A 50 -7.33 -25.04 -29.08
CA VAL A 50 -8.04 -24.10 -28.23
C VAL A 50 -9.32 -24.79 -27.74
N VAL A 51 -9.32 -25.18 -26.46
CA VAL A 51 -10.50 -25.61 -25.72
C VAL A 51 -10.32 -25.09 -24.30
N GLY A 52 -11.13 -24.13 -23.88
CA GLY A 52 -11.15 -23.67 -22.47
C GLY A 52 -11.01 -22.17 -22.23
N GLY A 53 -11.61 -21.31 -23.08
CA GLY A 53 -11.72 -19.89 -22.78
C GLY A 53 -12.68 -19.67 -21.61
N GLY A 54 -12.14 -19.37 -20.43
CA GLY A 54 -12.93 -18.92 -19.29
C GLY A 54 -12.15 -18.78 -17.99
N GLN A 55 -11.19 -19.67 -17.73
CA GLN A 55 -10.48 -19.72 -16.44
C GLN A 55 -8.96 -19.50 -16.57
N GLU A 56 -8.35 -20.00 -17.65
CA GLU A 56 -6.92 -19.80 -17.94
C GLU A 56 -6.57 -18.33 -18.22
N GLY A 57 -7.52 -17.55 -18.75
CA GLY A 57 -7.29 -16.14 -19.11
C GLY A 57 -7.21 -15.19 -17.90
N GLU A 58 -8.03 -15.40 -16.87
CA GLU A 58 -7.99 -14.59 -15.65
C GLU A 58 -6.76 -14.93 -14.80
N GLU A 59 -6.44 -16.21 -14.63
CA GLU A 59 -5.24 -16.65 -13.90
C GLU A 59 -3.96 -16.12 -14.57
N ASP A 60 -3.89 -16.15 -15.90
CA ASP A 60 -2.78 -15.57 -16.65
C ASP A 60 -2.70 -14.04 -16.51
N GLU A 61 -3.83 -13.35 -16.45
CA GLU A 61 -3.88 -11.90 -16.25
C GLU A 61 -3.46 -11.51 -14.82
N GLU A 62 -3.92 -12.23 -13.79
CA GLU A 62 -3.50 -12.04 -12.41
C GLU A 62 -1.99 -12.29 -12.24
N LEU A 63 -1.47 -13.34 -12.87
CA LEU A 63 -0.03 -13.65 -12.89
C LEU A 63 0.78 -12.57 -13.60
N ARG A 64 0.25 -11.99 -14.69
CA ARG A 64 0.88 -10.83 -15.36
C ARG A 64 0.89 -9.62 -14.44
N GLN A 65 -0.24 -9.31 -13.79
CA GLN A 65 -0.33 -8.19 -12.85
C GLN A 65 0.62 -8.35 -11.66
N THR A 66 0.74 -9.54 -11.07
CA THR A 66 1.70 -9.79 -9.98
C THR A 66 3.14 -9.65 -10.44
N LYS A 67 3.48 -10.15 -11.64
CA LYS A 67 4.81 -9.96 -12.23
C LYS A 67 5.12 -8.48 -12.49
N GLU A 68 4.15 -7.72 -13.00
CA GLU A 68 4.30 -6.28 -13.24
C GLU A 68 4.48 -5.50 -11.94
N GLN A 69 3.72 -5.82 -10.90
CA GLN A 69 3.88 -5.23 -9.57
C GLN A 69 5.25 -5.57 -8.96
N ALA A 70 5.70 -6.81 -9.09
CA ALA A 70 7.03 -7.22 -8.64
C ALA A 70 8.15 -6.50 -9.42
N ALA A 71 7.99 -6.34 -10.73
CA ALA A 71 8.91 -5.57 -11.56
C ALA A 71 8.91 -4.10 -11.14
N ALA A 72 7.76 -3.49 -10.87
CA ALA A 72 7.64 -2.12 -10.40
C ALA A 72 8.37 -1.92 -9.06
N ARG A 73 8.19 -2.83 -8.10
CA ARG A 73 8.90 -2.78 -6.82
C ARG A 73 10.42 -2.81 -7.01
N ARG A 74 10.93 -3.70 -7.87
CA ARG A 74 12.36 -3.77 -8.19
C ARG A 74 12.88 -2.48 -8.84
N ARG A 75 12.08 -1.84 -9.70
CA ARG A 75 12.42 -0.53 -10.30
C ARG A 75 12.52 0.55 -9.22
N TRP A 76 11.55 0.63 -8.32
CA TRP A 76 11.57 1.61 -7.22
C TRP A 76 12.73 1.37 -6.26
N GLU A 77 13.00 0.13 -5.88
CA GLU A 77 14.16 -0.23 -5.07
C GLU A 77 15.48 0.20 -5.74
N THR A 78 15.57 0.08 -7.06
CA THR A 78 16.74 0.55 -7.82
C THR A 78 16.87 2.07 -7.77
N LEU A 79 15.78 2.82 -7.94
CA LEU A 79 15.79 4.29 -7.84
C LEU A 79 16.19 4.79 -6.44
N ILE A 80 15.75 4.09 -5.39
CA ILE A 80 16.15 4.37 -4.00
C ILE A 80 17.62 4.05 -3.81
N ARG A 81 18.08 2.88 -4.29
CA ARG A 81 19.48 2.44 -4.18
C ARG A 81 20.44 3.37 -4.91
N GLU A 82 20.03 3.91 -6.07
CA GLU A 82 20.78 4.89 -6.86
C GLU A 82 20.69 6.31 -6.27
N GLN A 83 19.99 6.50 -5.14
CA GLN A 83 19.74 7.81 -4.51
C GLN A 83 19.07 8.86 -5.41
N LYS A 84 18.42 8.42 -6.50
CA LYS A 84 17.61 9.28 -7.36
C LYS A 84 16.35 9.75 -6.63
N ILE A 85 15.78 8.88 -5.80
CA ILE A 85 14.72 9.22 -4.86
C ILE A 85 15.33 9.19 -3.46
N LYS A 86 15.36 10.34 -2.79
CA LYS A 86 15.90 10.46 -1.43
C LYS A 86 14.86 9.94 -0.44
N THR A 87 15.23 8.98 0.41
CA THR A 87 14.33 8.47 1.45
C THR A 87 14.41 9.35 2.69
N LEU A 88 13.25 9.71 3.24
CA LEU A 88 13.12 10.40 4.53
C LEU A 88 12.25 9.59 5.47
N THR A 89 12.59 9.58 6.75
CA THR A 89 11.64 9.15 7.78
C THR A 89 10.54 10.22 7.95
N PRO A 90 9.34 9.86 8.45
CA PRO A 90 8.28 10.85 8.71
C PRO A 90 8.74 12.00 9.60
N ARG A 91 9.55 11.71 10.61
CA ARG A 91 10.14 12.68 11.52
C ARG A 91 11.11 13.64 10.82
N GLU A 92 12.03 13.11 10.01
CA GLU A 92 12.95 13.93 9.21
C GLU A 92 12.19 14.78 8.19
N ALA A 93 11.18 14.22 7.53
CA ALA A 93 10.33 14.93 6.58
C ALA A 93 9.56 16.08 7.26
N GLY A 94 9.02 15.85 8.46
CA GLY A 94 8.38 16.87 9.28
C GLY A 94 9.33 18.00 9.67
N TYR A 95 10.54 17.68 10.13
CA TYR A 95 11.56 18.70 10.39
C TYR A 95 11.97 19.45 9.13
N THR A 96 12.17 18.75 8.02
CA THR A 96 12.59 19.35 6.76
C THR A 96 11.50 20.29 6.22
N PHE A 97 10.23 19.93 6.36
CA PHE A 97 9.11 20.78 5.96
C PHE A 97 8.95 22.03 6.83
N LYS A 98 9.24 21.94 8.13
CA LYS A 98 9.19 23.09 9.06
C LYS A 98 10.38 24.03 8.90
N LEU A 99 11.57 23.48 8.61
CA LEU A 99 12.83 24.23 8.57
C LEU A 99 13.20 24.73 7.17
N THR A 100 12.82 23.98 6.14
CA THR A 100 13.11 24.27 4.74
C THR A 100 11.79 24.48 4.02
N ASP A 101 11.70 25.49 3.15
CA ASP A 101 10.51 25.81 2.35
C ASP A 101 10.30 24.78 1.21
N LYS A 102 10.40 23.49 1.52
CA LYS A 102 10.20 22.40 0.56
C LYS A 102 8.72 22.15 0.38
N ALA A 103 8.34 21.86 -0.86
CA ALA A 103 6.96 21.55 -1.19
C ALA A 103 6.58 20.17 -0.64
N LEU A 104 5.50 20.10 0.13
CA LEU A 104 4.91 18.83 0.56
C LEU A 104 3.73 18.48 -0.33
N LEU A 105 3.85 17.38 -1.07
CA LEU A 105 2.87 16.89 -2.03
C LEU A 105 2.15 15.65 -1.47
N ASP A 106 0.85 15.80 -1.19
CA ASP A 106 -0.02 14.71 -0.79
C ASP A 106 -0.70 14.10 -2.00
N VAL A 107 -0.37 12.84 -2.28
CA VAL A 107 -0.89 12.09 -3.43
C VAL A 107 -2.04 11.15 -3.07
N ARG A 108 -2.61 11.27 -1.87
CA ARG A 108 -3.74 10.43 -1.45
C ARG A 108 -5.02 10.76 -2.22
N PRO A 109 -5.92 9.77 -2.39
CA PRO A 109 -7.25 10.00 -2.92
C PRO A 109 -8.05 10.96 -2.04
N SER A 110 -9.09 11.53 -2.62
CA SER A 110 -9.98 12.52 -2.00
C SER A 110 -10.59 12.04 -0.66
N ASN A 111 -11.00 10.78 -0.56
CA ASN A 111 -11.59 10.21 0.67
C ASN A 111 -10.65 10.23 1.90
N GLU A 112 -9.38 9.89 1.71
CA GLU A 112 -8.35 9.90 2.75
C GLU A 112 -7.95 11.34 3.12
N ARG A 113 -7.85 12.20 2.10
CA ARG A 113 -7.51 13.62 2.26
C ARG A 113 -8.53 14.34 3.12
N GLN A 114 -9.83 14.11 2.92
CA GLN A 114 -10.90 14.80 3.66
C GLN A 114 -10.89 14.50 5.17
N LYS A 115 -10.37 13.34 5.58
CA LYS A 115 -10.32 12.93 6.99
C LYS A 115 -9.20 13.63 7.76
N ALA A 116 -8.01 13.70 7.16
CA ALA A 116 -6.85 14.32 7.77
C ALA A 116 -5.81 14.70 6.70
N TRP A 117 -5.17 15.85 6.85
CA TRP A 117 -4.07 16.29 5.99
C TRP A 117 -3.03 17.11 6.73
N VAL A 118 -1.85 17.26 6.13
CA VAL A 118 -0.79 18.11 6.68
C VAL A 118 -1.04 19.56 6.29
N LYS A 119 -1.00 20.47 7.27
CA LYS A 119 -1.17 21.90 7.04
C LYS A 119 -0.14 22.42 6.04
N GLY A 120 -0.58 23.23 5.08
CA GLY A 120 0.29 23.78 4.03
C GLY A 120 0.72 22.77 2.95
N SER A 121 0.26 21.51 3.00
CA SER A 121 0.54 20.56 1.93
C SER A 121 -0.32 20.79 0.70
N THR A 122 0.31 20.67 -0.47
CA THR A 122 -0.39 20.71 -1.77
C THR A 122 -0.98 19.34 -2.05
N TRP A 123 -2.24 19.30 -2.43
CA TRP A 123 -2.94 18.06 -2.77
C TRP A 123 -3.03 17.89 -4.29
N ILE A 124 -2.50 16.78 -4.79
CA ILE A 124 -2.66 16.32 -6.18
C ILE A 124 -2.75 14.79 -6.15
N PRO A 125 -3.94 14.19 -6.32
CA PRO A 125 -4.10 12.75 -6.24
C PRO A 125 -3.52 12.04 -7.47
N ILE A 126 -2.69 11.01 -7.22
CA ILE A 126 -2.24 10.07 -8.27
C ILE A 126 -3.34 9.07 -8.64
N PHE A 127 -4.13 8.68 -7.64
CA PHE A 127 -5.32 7.88 -7.82
C PHE A 127 -6.51 8.60 -7.19
N ASP A 128 -7.64 8.62 -7.89
CA ASP A 128 -8.88 9.16 -7.35
C ASP A 128 -10.01 8.15 -7.50
N ILE A 129 -11.15 8.45 -6.87
CA ILE A 129 -12.32 7.58 -6.89
C ILE A 129 -12.82 7.47 -8.32
N ASP A 130 -12.98 6.24 -8.80
CA ASP A 130 -13.51 6.02 -10.13
C ASP A 130 -15.01 6.33 -10.15
N THR A 131 -15.37 7.52 -10.60
CA THR A 131 -16.78 7.93 -10.76
C THR A 131 -17.40 7.40 -12.05
N SER A 132 -16.63 6.73 -12.91
CA SER A 132 -17.19 6.18 -14.15
C SER A 132 -18.26 5.13 -13.84
N VAL A 133 -19.37 5.23 -14.56
CA VAL A 133 -20.50 4.29 -14.52
C VAL A 133 -20.51 3.41 -15.76
N ASP A 134 -19.34 3.21 -16.38
CA ASP A 134 -19.19 2.31 -17.51
C ASP A 134 -19.41 0.86 -17.06
N LEU A 135 -19.88 0.01 -17.97
CA LEU A 135 -20.19 -1.40 -17.70
C LEU A 135 -19.00 -2.14 -17.03
N GLY A 136 -17.76 -1.81 -17.45
CA GLY A 136 -16.52 -2.34 -16.85
C GLY A 136 -16.11 -1.68 -15.53
N GLY A 137 -16.53 -0.43 -15.27
CA GLY A 137 -16.33 0.24 -13.98
C GLY A 137 -17.31 -0.26 -12.92
N LEU A 138 -18.55 -0.54 -13.33
CA LEU A 138 -19.58 -1.13 -12.48
C LEU A 138 -19.23 -2.55 -12.06
N SER A 139 -18.75 -3.40 -12.98
CA SER A 139 -18.31 -4.76 -12.61
C SER A 139 -17.15 -4.73 -11.62
N LYS A 140 -16.18 -3.82 -11.78
CA LYS A 140 -15.08 -3.61 -10.82
C LYS A 140 -15.57 -3.09 -9.47
N LYS A 141 -16.57 -2.20 -9.44
CA LYS A 141 -17.20 -1.73 -8.19
C LYS A 141 -17.92 -2.86 -7.47
N VAL A 142 -18.69 -3.68 -8.19
CA VAL A 142 -19.40 -4.85 -7.64
C VAL A 142 -18.40 -5.90 -7.15
N SER A 143 -17.37 -6.22 -7.94
CA SER A 143 -16.31 -7.15 -7.53
C SER A 143 -15.58 -6.66 -6.27
N ASN A 144 -15.16 -5.38 -6.24
CA ASN A 144 -14.56 -4.79 -5.05
C ASN A 144 -15.52 -4.81 -3.85
N PHE A 145 -16.82 -4.59 -4.05
CA PHE A 145 -17.82 -4.75 -3.00
C PHE A 145 -17.88 -6.20 -2.50
N VAL A 146 -18.04 -7.20 -3.39
CA VAL A 146 -18.11 -8.62 -3.02
C VAL A 146 -16.84 -9.09 -2.30
N MET A 147 -15.67 -8.61 -2.73
CA MET A 147 -14.37 -8.93 -2.13
C MET A 147 -14.11 -8.23 -0.78
N GLY A 148 -15.07 -7.47 -0.24
CA GLY A 148 -14.97 -6.85 1.08
C GLY A 148 -14.62 -5.36 1.08
N GLY A 149 -14.83 -4.66 -0.03
CA GLY A 149 -14.72 -3.20 -0.11
C GLY A 149 -15.69 -2.47 0.84
N TRP A 150 -16.90 -3.00 1.03
CA TRP A 150 -17.86 -2.51 2.02
C TRP A 150 -17.37 -2.66 3.47
N TRP A 151 -16.62 -3.72 3.75
CA TRP A 151 -16.03 -3.97 5.06
C TRP A 151 -14.85 -3.05 5.32
N SER A 152 -13.90 -2.98 4.38
CA SER A 152 -12.66 -2.22 4.50
C SER A 152 -12.79 -0.73 4.18
N GLY A 153 -13.89 -0.31 3.55
CA GLY A 153 -14.06 1.02 2.96
C GLY A 153 -13.18 1.28 1.73
N SER A 154 -12.51 0.23 1.20
CA SER A 154 -11.68 0.35 0.02
C SER A 154 -12.55 0.70 -1.19
N SER A 155 -12.30 1.87 -1.78
CA SER A 155 -12.98 2.33 -2.99
C SER A 155 -12.20 1.92 -4.22
N THR A 156 -12.88 1.67 -5.34
CA THR A 156 -12.22 1.43 -6.63
C THR A 156 -11.53 2.72 -7.06
N LEU A 157 -10.21 2.67 -7.11
CA LEU A 157 -9.36 3.80 -7.46
C LEU A 157 -8.97 3.72 -8.94
N SER A 158 -9.10 4.84 -9.65
CA SER A 158 -8.62 5.00 -11.02
C SER A 158 -7.40 5.93 -11.06
N PHE A 159 -6.53 5.69 -12.03
CA PHE A 159 -5.29 6.45 -12.19
C PHE A 159 -5.56 7.81 -12.86
N ASN A 160 -5.05 8.88 -12.25
CA ASN A 160 -5.16 10.23 -12.80
C ASN A 160 -4.08 10.47 -13.86
N LYS A 161 -4.49 10.46 -15.14
CA LYS A 161 -3.59 10.71 -16.29
C LYS A 161 -2.98 12.11 -16.30
N ASN A 162 -3.64 13.07 -15.65
CA ASN A 162 -3.22 14.47 -15.60
C ASN A 162 -2.33 14.77 -14.39
N PHE A 163 -1.95 13.76 -13.60
CA PHE A 163 -1.15 13.93 -12.38
C PHE A 163 0.13 14.74 -12.63
N VAL A 164 0.95 14.31 -13.59
CA VAL A 164 2.22 14.99 -13.90
C VAL A 164 2.00 16.43 -14.35
N GLN A 165 1.01 16.67 -15.21
CA GLN A 165 0.68 18.01 -15.71
C GLN A 165 0.27 18.96 -14.57
N GLN A 166 -0.55 18.48 -13.62
CA GLN A 166 -0.95 19.27 -12.46
C GLN A 166 0.22 19.60 -11.53
N VAL A 167 1.21 18.70 -11.43
CA VAL A 167 2.43 18.94 -10.64
C VAL A 167 3.31 19.96 -11.35
N GLU A 168 3.52 19.82 -12.67
CA GLU A 168 4.30 20.76 -13.48
C GLU A 168 3.72 22.18 -13.52
N GLU A 169 2.39 22.33 -13.42
CA GLU A 169 1.75 23.65 -13.33
C GLU A 169 2.04 24.37 -12.00
N LYS A 170 2.22 23.61 -10.91
CA LYS A 170 2.43 24.18 -9.56
C LYS A 170 3.89 24.25 -9.15
N PHE A 171 4.74 23.36 -9.66
CA PHE A 171 6.12 23.19 -9.23
C PHE A 171 7.07 23.18 -10.42
N SER A 172 8.21 23.84 -10.28
CA SER A 172 9.31 23.71 -11.24
C SER A 172 10.03 22.37 -11.06
N LYS A 173 10.69 21.89 -12.11
CA LYS A 173 11.39 20.60 -12.12
C LYS A 173 12.57 20.52 -11.14
N ASP A 174 13.12 21.69 -10.79
CA ASP A 174 14.24 21.83 -9.85
C ASP A 174 13.77 21.92 -8.39
N THR A 175 12.46 22.07 -8.15
CA THR A 175 11.91 22.22 -6.80
C THR A 175 12.11 20.94 -5.97
N ASP A 176 12.48 21.11 -4.71
CA ASP A 176 12.52 20.05 -3.72
C ASP A 176 11.10 19.63 -3.31
N ILE A 177 10.65 18.45 -3.75
CA ILE A 177 9.30 17.93 -3.48
C ILE A 177 9.35 16.73 -2.54
N ILE A 178 8.67 16.83 -1.41
CA ILE A 178 8.44 15.73 -0.46
C ILE A 178 7.09 15.08 -0.80
N LEU A 179 7.10 13.81 -1.20
CA LEU A 179 5.90 13.06 -1.54
C LEU A 179 5.44 12.20 -0.38
N VAL A 180 4.17 12.37 -0.02
CA VAL A 180 3.50 11.61 1.04
C VAL A 180 2.26 10.90 0.52
N CYS A 181 2.06 9.68 1.01
CA CYS A 181 0.77 8.99 0.94
C CYS A 181 0.50 8.28 2.27
N GLN A 182 -0.52 7.41 2.35
CA GLN A 182 -0.81 6.72 3.60
C GLN A 182 0.33 5.80 4.06
N LYS A 183 0.74 4.84 3.21
CA LYS A 183 1.70 3.76 3.55
C LYS A 183 3.06 3.90 2.89
N GLY A 184 3.23 4.86 1.99
CA GLY A 184 4.45 5.10 1.21
C GLY A 184 4.45 4.52 -0.22
N LEU A 185 3.63 3.51 -0.55
CA LEU A 185 3.69 2.85 -1.87
C LEU A 185 3.17 3.72 -3.03
N ARG A 186 2.05 4.42 -2.84
CA ARG A 186 1.47 5.29 -3.87
C ARG A 186 2.38 6.49 -4.16
N SER A 187 3.03 7.03 -3.11
CA SER A 187 4.02 8.09 -3.26
C SER A 187 5.28 7.62 -3.99
N LEU A 188 5.71 6.36 -3.85
CA LEU A 188 6.82 5.82 -4.68
C LEU A 188 6.46 5.76 -6.15
N ALA A 189 5.25 5.28 -6.47
CA ALA A 189 4.76 5.27 -7.84
C ALA A 189 4.66 6.69 -8.43
N ALA A 190 4.28 7.67 -7.60
CA ALA A 190 4.29 9.08 -7.98
C ALA A 190 5.72 9.60 -8.22
N CYS A 191 6.68 9.26 -7.34
CA CYS A 191 8.08 9.62 -7.54
C CYS A 191 8.65 9.08 -8.85
N GLU A 192 8.35 7.82 -9.23
CA GLU A 192 8.79 7.26 -10.51
C GLU A 192 8.26 8.08 -11.69
N GLN A 193 7.00 8.51 -11.65
CA GLN A 193 6.42 9.33 -12.72
C GLN A 193 7.02 10.73 -12.79
N LEU A 194 7.21 11.39 -11.65
CA LEU A 194 7.85 12.71 -11.61
C LEU A 194 9.32 12.63 -12.04
N TYR A 195 10.02 11.57 -11.65
CA TYR A 195 11.39 11.33 -12.10
C TYR A 195 11.44 11.17 -13.64
N ASN A 196 10.52 10.40 -14.21
CA ASN A 196 10.41 10.25 -15.67
C ASN A 196 9.99 11.55 -16.38
N ALA A 197 9.30 12.47 -15.69
CA ALA A 197 8.95 13.80 -16.18
C ALA A 197 10.11 14.82 -16.08
N GLY A 198 11.23 14.44 -15.43
CA GLY A 198 12.44 15.25 -15.31
C GLY A 198 12.56 16.02 -14.00
N PHE A 199 11.80 15.67 -12.96
CA PHE A 199 12.01 16.24 -11.62
C PHE A 199 13.26 15.63 -10.98
N GLU A 200 14.17 16.48 -10.53
CA GLU A 200 15.47 16.03 -10.01
C GLU A 200 15.46 15.79 -8.50
N ASN A 201 14.70 16.59 -7.75
CA ASN A 201 14.73 16.61 -6.29
C ASN A 201 13.48 16.01 -5.66
N LEU A 202 13.42 14.67 -5.66
CA LEU A 202 12.29 13.92 -5.11
C LEU A 202 12.64 13.26 -3.78
N PHE A 203 11.82 13.55 -2.76
CA PHE A 203 11.94 12.97 -1.43
C PHE A 203 10.73 12.08 -1.13
N TRP A 204 10.97 10.82 -0.84
CA TRP A 204 9.93 9.86 -0.49
C TRP A 204 9.90 9.63 1.02
N VAL A 205 8.71 9.74 1.62
CA VAL A 205 8.52 9.46 3.05
C VAL A 205 8.24 7.97 3.27
N GLN A 206 9.19 7.30 3.93
CA GLN A 206 9.10 5.88 4.25
C GLN A 206 7.95 5.62 5.23
N GLY A 207 7.10 4.64 4.89
CA GLY A 207 5.92 4.30 5.71
C GLY A 207 4.76 5.29 5.60
N GLY A 208 4.93 6.42 4.90
CA GLY A 208 3.90 7.43 4.70
C GLY A 208 3.41 8.08 6.00
N LEU A 209 2.21 8.67 5.94
CA LEU A 209 1.57 9.33 7.07
C LEU A 209 1.11 8.37 8.17
N GLU A 210 0.98 7.08 7.87
CA GLU A 210 0.68 6.05 8.88
C GLU A 210 1.84 5.87 9.88
N ALA A 211 3.08 6.04 9.42
CA ALA A 211 4.26 5.93 10.27
C ALA A 211 4.59 7.25 11.01
N ALA A 212 3.95 8.37 10.64
CA ALA A 212 4.14 9.65 11.30
C ALA A 212 3.47 9.67 12.68
N GLU A 213 4.15 10.26 13.66
CA GLU A 213 3.52 10.65 14.91
C GLU A 213 2.84 12.04 14.76
N GLU A 214 1.93 12.37 15.67
CA GLU A 214 1.17 13.62 15.61
C GLU A 214 2.04 14.88 15.76
N GLU A 215 3.24 14.73 16.32
CA GLU A 215 4.20 15.83 16.52
C GLU A 215 5.05 16.12 15.26
N ASP A 216 5.19 15.12 14.38
CA ASP A 216 6.04 15.21 13.19
C ASP A 216 5.47 16.24 12.20
N PHE A 217 4.15 16.18 11.97
CA PHE A 217 3.43 17.05 11.05
C PHE A 217 2.25 17.75 11.71
N GLU A 218 2.06 19.04 11.38
CA GLU A 218 0.85 19.77 11.79
C GLU A 218 -0.36 19.24 11.03
N ARG A 219 -1.31 18.66 11.78
CA ARG A 219 -2.51 18.02 11.25
C ARG A 219 -3.69 18.98 11.18
N GLU A 220 -4.37 18.94 10.05
CA GLU A 220 -5.71 19.50 9.86
C GLU A 220 -6.69 18.36 9.54
N GLY A 221 -7.90 18.43 10.09
CA GLY A 221 -8.94 17.41 9.91
C GLY A 221 -9.48 16.82 11.21
N SER A 222 -10.47 15.94 11.11
CA SER A 222 -11.18 15.37 12.26
C SER A 222 -10.51 14.13 12.85
N GLN A 223 -9.73 13.38 12.05
CA GLN A 223 -9.13 12.11 12.44
C GLN A 223 -7.60 12.18 12.51
N PRO A 224 -6.93 11.31 13.28
CA PRO A 224 -5.47 11.18 13.25
C PRO A 224 -5.01 10.55 11.93
N PHE A 225 -3.79 10.86 11.50
CA PHE A 225 -3.23 10.37 10.23
C PHE A 225 -3.26 8.85 10.11
N LYS A 226 -3.02 8.14 11.21
CA LYS A 226 -3.01 6.67 11.27
C LYS A 226 -4.37 6.06 10.91
N LEU A 227 -5.47 6.73 11.25
CA LEU A 227 -6.83 6.23 11.02
C LEU A 227 -7.45 6.77 9.72
N ALA A 228 -6.84 7.78 9.10
CA ALA A 228 -7.40 8.47 7.93
C ALA A 228 -7.60 7.61 6.69
N ALA A 229 -6.96 6.44 6.58
CA ALA A 229 -7.17 5.48 5.49
C ALA A 229 -7.99 4.25 5.86
N ILE A 230 -8.48 4.18 7.09
CA ILE A 230 -9.41 3.13 7.51
C ILE A 230 -10.81 3.59 7.11
N GLY A 231 -11.64 2.69 6.61
CA GLY A 231 -12.98 3.01 6.16
C GLY A 231 -13.97 1.88 6.37
N GLY A 232 -15.21 2.14 5.97
CA GLY A 232 -16.27 1.14 5.94
C GLY A 232 -16.67 0.63 7.34
N ILE A 233 -17.22 -0.58 7.35
CA ILE A 233 -17.74 -1.18 8.58
C ILE A 233 -16.62 -1.55 9.57
N SER A 234 -15.42 -1.84 9.06
CA SER A 234 -14.26 -2.11 9.90
C SER A 234 -13.87 -0.90 10.76
N GLU A 235 -14.01 0.31 10.23
CA GLU A 235 -13.84 1.56 10.98
C GLU A 235 -14.90 1.68 12.08
N PHE A 236 -16.16 1.38 11.76
CA PHE A 236 -17.26 1.50 12.70
C PHE A 236 -17.09 0.58 13.92
N PHE A 237 -16.70 -0.67 13.73
CA PHE A 237 -16.54 -1.63 14.84
C PHE A 237 -15.16 -1.62 15.50
N GLY A 238 -14.20 -0.82 15.01
CA GLY A 238 -12.87 -0.80 15.62
C GLY A 238 -12.04 -2.06 15.33
N TRP A 239 -12.31 -2.75 14.23
CA TRP A 239 -11.79 -4.11 13.96
C TRP A 239 -10.33 -4.12 13.50
N THR A 240 -9.81 -2.97 13.07
CA THR A 240 -8.45 -2.87 12.51
C THR A 240 -7.36 -2.85 13.58
N ASP A 241 -6.16 -3.33 13.25
CA ASP A 241 -5.01 -3.32 14.15
C ASP A 241 -4.64 -1.91 14.64
N GLN A 242 -4.79 -0.92 13.76
CA GLN A 242 -4.50 0.47 14.09
C GLN A 242 -5.48 1.02 15.12
N GLN A 243 -6.78 0.73 14.98
CA GLN A 243 -7.79 1.12 15.97
C GLN A 243 -7.60 0.40 17.30
N ARG A 244 -7.17 -0.87 17.29
CA ARG A 244 -6.84 -1.61 18.52
C ARG A 244 -5.61 -1.05 19.23
N ARG A 245 -4.59 -0.63 18.49
CA ARG A 245 -3.42 0.07 19.04
C ARG A 245 -3.80 1.43 19.62
N GLN A 246 -4.69 2.17 18.97
CA GLN A 246 -5.23 3.43 19.52
C GLN A 246 -6.08 3.18 20.77
N ALA A 247 -6.94 2.15 20.74
CA ALA A 247 -7.74 1.74 21.89
C ALA A 247 -6.89 1.35 23.11
N ALA A 248 -5.73 0.72 22.87
CA ALA A 248 -4.78 0.40 23.93
C ALA A 248 -4.16 1.65 24.56
N LYS A 249 -4.02 2.76 23.81
CA LYS A 249 -3.53 4.04 24.31
C LYS A 249 -4.60 4.84 25.05
N GLU A 250 -5.81 4.92 24.50
CA GLU A 250 -6.92 5.72 25.05
C GLU A 250 -7.70 5.02 26.18
N GLY A 251 -7.49 3.71 26.35
CA GLY A 251 -7.99 2.95 27.50
C GLY A 251 -9.44 2.46 27.40
N LEU A 252 -10.08 2.29 28.55
CA LEU A 252 -11.37 1.61 28.71
C LEU A 252 -12.52 2.29 27.96
N GLY A 253 -12.56 3.62 27.92
CA GLY A 253 -13.64 4.38 27.28
C GLY A 253 -13.75 4.07 25.78
N TYR A 254 -12.63 4.06 25.07
CA TYR A 254 -12.59 3.78 23.65
C TYR A 254 -12.99 2.33 23.33
N ARG A 255 -12.66 1.37 24.22
CA ARG A 255 -13.09 -0.04 24.09
C ARG A 255 -14.61 -0.19 24.28
N LEU A 256 -15.19 0.52 25.25
CA LEU A 256 -16.63 0.50 25.52
C LEU A 256 -17.44 1.05 24.35
N VAL A 257 -16.93 2.05 23.62
CA VAL A 257 -17.60 2.57 22.42
C VAL A 257 -17.78 1.47 21.37
N PHE A 258 -16.75 0.67 21.08
CA PHE A 258 -16.86 -0.40 20.11
C PHE A 258 -17.73 -1.56 20.60
N THR A 259 -17.61 -1.92 21.88
CA THR A 259 -18.50 -2.92 22.49
C THR A 259 -19.96 -2.48 22.41
N GLY A 260 -20.24 -1.21 22.71
CA GLY A 260 -21.58 -0.63 22.60
C GLY A 260 -22.11 -0.66 21.17
N ARG A 261 -21.27 -0.32 20.17
CA ARG A 261 -21.64 -0.43 18.74
C ARG A 261 -21.96 -1.86 18.34
N LEU A 262 -21.17 -2.84 18.80
CA LEU A 262 -21.42 -4.26 18.53
C LEU A 262 -22.73 -4.75 19.15
N VAL A 263 -22.95 -4.44 20.42
CA VAL A 263 -24.21 -4.80 21.13
C VAL A 263 -25.41 -4.15 20.44
N GLY A 264 -25.31 -2.87 20.09
CA GLY A 264 -26.36 -2.17 19.35
C GLY A 264 -26.68 -2.81 18.00
N ALA A 265 -25.66 -3.26 17.26
CA ALA A 265 -25.86 -3.96 16.00
C ALA A 265 -26.56 -5.31 16.17
N LEU A 266 -26.23 -6.06 17.23
CA LEU A 266 -26.92 -7.31 17.57
C LEU A 266 -28.40 -7.08 17.90
N VAL A 267 -28.69 -6.09 18.75
CA VAL A 267 -30.08 -5.73 19.10
C VAL A 267 -30.88 -5.31 17.87
N LEU A 268 -30.27 -4.55 16.96
CA LEU A 268 -30.91 -4.15 15.70
C LEU A 268 -31.20 -5.36 14.80
N LEU A 269 -30.25 -6.31 14.71
CA LEU A 269 -30.41 -7.52 13.92
C LEU A 269 -31.53 -8.42 14.47
N ASP A 270 -31.61 -8.57 15.79
CA ASP A 270 -32.71 -9.27 16.46
C ASP A 270 -34.06 -8.59 16.20
N ALA A 271 -34.11 -7.25 16.29
CA ALA A 271 -35.33 -6.49 16.00
C ALA A 271 -35.78 -6.65 14.54
N LEU A 272 -34.84 -6.62 13.58
CA LEU A 272 -35.12 -6.86 12.17
C LEU A 272 -35.59 -8.29 11.92
N PHE A 273 -34.98 -9.28 12.58
CA PHE A 273 -35.38 -10.69 12.48
C PHE A 273 -36.80 -10.90 13.01
N LEU A 274 -37.11 -10.37 14.19
CA LEU A 274 -38.47 -10.40 14.76
C LEU A 274 -39.47 -9.66 13.88
N GLY A 275 -39.09 -8.50 13.32
CA GLY A 275 -39.91 -7.75 12.38
C GLY A 275 -40.23 -8.54 11.10
N ALA A 276 -39.22 -9.17 10.49
CA ALA A 276 -39.38 -10.00 9.30
C ALA A 276 -40.32 -11.19 9.55
N GLN A 277 -40.22 -11.84 10.71
CA GLN A 277 -41.14 -12.91 11.11
C GLN A 277 -42.60 -12.43 11.23
N ARG A 278 -42.83 -11.17 11.63
CA ARG A 278 -44.18 -10.58 11.72
C ARG A 278 -44.74 -10.14 10.37
N ILE A 279 -43.88 -9.79 9.41
CA ILE A 279 -44.29 -9.36 8.06
C ILE A 279 -44.72 -10.54 7.19
N GLY A 280 -44.11 -11.72 7.36
CA GLY A 280 -44.47 -12.92 6.59
C GLY A 280 -45.98 -13.25 6.60
N PRO A 281 -46.61 -13.36 7.78
CA PRO A 281 -48.06 -13.58 7.88
C PRO A 281 -48.91 -12.45 7.27
N LEU A 282 -48.50 -11.19 7.44
CA LEU A 282 -49.21 -10.01 6.91
C LEU A 282 -49.18 -9.96 5.37
N LEU A 283 -48.07 -10.37 4.76
CA LEU A 283 -47.96 -10.47 3.29
C LEU A 283 -48.85 -11.57 2.72
N GLN A 284 -49.06 -12.66 3.46
CA GLN A 284 -49.97 -13.74 3.06
C GLN A 284 -51.43 -13.29 3.07
N GLU A 285 -51.86 -12.50 4.07
CA GLU A 285 -53.21 -11.92 4.12
C GLU A 285 -53.48 -10.94 2.99
N MET A 286 -52.48 -10.16 2.56
CA MET A 286 -52.60 -9.25 1.41
C MET A 286 -52.63 -9.95 0.05
N GLN A 287 -52.07 -11.15 -0.08
CA GLN A 287 -52.10 -11.94 -1.33
C GLN A 287 -53.39 -12.73 -1.53
N THR A 288 -54.18 -12.91 -0.47
CA THR A 288 -55.45 -13.65 -0.50
C THR A 288 -56.68 -12.80 -0.88
N HIS A 289 -56.49 -11.50 -1.16
CA HIS A 289 -57.50 -10.58 -1.70
C HIS A 289 -57.20 -10.21 -3.16
#